data_AF-A0A849HS80-F1
#
_entry.id   AF-A0A849HS80-F1
#
_cell.length_a   1.000
_cell.length_b   1.000
_cell.length_c   1.000
_cell.angle_alpha   90.00
_cell.angle_beta   90.00
_cell.angle_gamma   90.00
#
_symmetry.space_group_name_H-M   'P 1'
#
loop_
_entity.id
_entity.type
_entity.pdbx_description
1 polymer ?
#
loop_
_entity_poly.entity_id
_entity_poly.type
_entity_poly.pdbx_seq_one_letter_code
_entity_poly.pdbx_strand_id
1 'polypeptide(L)'
;MRSERMRKAALAAALIVPLGLLHAWVLAEICIGLVDVLFLYECARGRGFAWARQPWFMAAMLWWGWLLLCSLPLPLLGTGGAGWRMGFMQALVIPRFFVFTAALQGWVLSTPGARRAAWWMLAAASVLIGLEAW
;
A
#
# COMPACT_ATOMS: atom_id res chain seq x y z
N MET A 1 -20.83 -5.25 -14.44
CA MET A 1 -20.98 -6.28 -13.36
C MET A 1 -19.66 -6.84 -12.83
N ARG A 2 -18.67 -7.23 -13.66
CA ARG A 2 -17.38 -7.81 -13.18
C ARG A 2 -16.48 -6.82 -12.43
N SER A 3 -16.35 -5.59 -12.93
CA SER A 3 -15.57 -4.51 -12.27
C SER A 3 -16.13 -4.17 -10.87
N GLU A 4 -17.46 -4.18 -10.71
CA GLU A 4 -18.09 -3.90 -9.39
C GLU A 4 -17.80 -5.01 -8.37
N ARG A 5 -17.74 -6.28 -8.78
CA ARG A 5 -17.33 -7.38 -7.89
C ARG A 5 -15.87 -7.24 -7.46
N MET A 6 -14.98 -6.89 -8.40
CA MET A 6 -13.56 -6.64 -8.11
C MET A 6 -13.38 -5.46 -7.15
N ARG A 7 -14.14 -4.37 -7.36
CA ARG A 7 -14.13 -3.21 -6.46
C ARG A 7 -14.61 -3.56 -5.05
N LYS A 8 -15.66 -4.37 -4.92
CA LYS A 8 -16.14 -4.84 -3.60
C LYS A 8 -15.11 -5.70 -2.88
N ALA A 9 -14.44 -6.61 -3.60
CA ALA A 9 -13.36 -7.42 -3.04
C ALA A 9 -12.18 -6.56 -2.60
N ALA A 10 -11.74 -5.60 -3.44
CA ALA A 10 -10.68 -4.67 -3.09
C ALA A 10 -11.05 -3.79 -1.89
N LEU A 11 -12.31 -3.35 -1.79
CA LEU A 11 -12.80 -2.59 -0.64
C LEU A 11 -12.77 -3.43 0.64
N ALA A 12 -13.27 -4.66 0.61
CA ALA A 12 -13.23 -5.55 1.77
C ALA A 12 -11.78 -5.77 2.24
N ALA A 13 -10.87 -6.05 1.31
CA ALA A 13 -9.44 -6.19 1.62
C ALA A 13 -8.85 -4.91 2.23
N ALA A 14 -9.11 -3.74 1.63
CA ALA A 14 -8.62 -2.46 2.13
C ALA A 14 -9.14 -2.12 3.53
N LEU A 15 -10.38 -2.49 3.85
CA LEU A 15 -10.96 -2.25 5.18
C LEU A 15 -10.35 -3.14 6.26
N ILE A 16 -9.81 -4.31 5.91
CA ILE A 16 -9.11 -5.20 6.85
C ILE A 16 -7.72 -4.64 7.21
N VAL A 17 -7.07 -3.91 6.31
CA VAL A 17 -5.67 -3.44 6.47
C VAL A 17 -5.41 -2.73 7.80
N PRO A 18 -6.21 -1.73 8.26
CA PRO A 18 -5.96 -1.03 9.52
C PRO A 18 -5.89 -1.97 10.73
N LEU A 19 -6.77 -2.97 10.82
CA LEU A 19 -6.78 -3.94 11.91
C LEU A 19 -5.67 -4.99 11.72
N GLY A 20 -5.45 -5.43 10.47
CA GLY A 20 -4.39 -6.38 10.15
C GLY A 20 -3.01 -5.85 10.52
N LEU A 21 -2.76 -4.54 10.36
CA LEU A 21 -1.47 -3.94 10.72
C LEU A 21 -1.16 -4.02 12.23
N LEU A 22 -2.17 -4.19 13.09
CA LEU A 22 -1.99 -4.30 14.54
C LEU A 22 -1.60 -5.71 14.98
N HIS A 23 -2.40 -6.70 14.59
CA HIS A 23 -2.30 -8.06 15.14
C HIS A 23 -1.89 -9.12 14.12
N ALA A 24 -2.00 -8.83 12.83
CA ALA A 24 -1.85 -9.79 11.76
C ALA A 24 -1.13 -9.17 10.56
N TRP A 25 0.11 -8.72 10.77
CA TRP A 25 0.88 -7.98 9.75
C TRP A 25 0.89 -8.70 8.40
N VAL A 26 1.09 -10.03 8.39
CA VAL A 26 1.05 -10.85 7.17
C VAL A 26 -0.30 -10.75 6.45
N LEU A 27 -1.42 -10.73 7.18
CA LEU A 27 -2.75 -10.57 6.59
C LEU A 27 -2.92 -9.19 5.95
N ALA A 28 -2.47 -8.12 6.62
CA ALA A 28 -2.49 -6.78 6.04
C ALA A 28 -1.68 -6.72 4.74
N GLU A 29 -0.52 -7.36 4.72
CA GLU A 29 0.34 -7.42 3.53
C GLU A 29 -0.31 -8.16 2.36
N ILE A 30 -1.00 -9.27 2.63
CA ILE A 30 -1.80 -9.99 1.63
C ILE A 30 -2.94 -9.11 1.11
N CYS A 31 -3.64 -8.40 2.00
CA CYS A 31 -4.73 -7.51 1.62
C CYS A 31 -4.25 -6.34 0.75
N ILE A 32 -3.11 -5.72 1.07
CA ILE A 32 -2.48 -4.67 0.27
C ILE A 32 -2.14 -5.21 -1.12
N GLY A 33 -1.42 -6.34 -1.19
CA GLY A 33 -1.04 -6.95 -2.48
C GLY A 33 -2.25 -7.34 -3.34
N LEU A 34 -3.34 -7.81 -2.72
CA LEU A 34 -4.58 -8.12 -3.42
C LEU A 34 -5.21 -6.86 -4.03
N VAL A 35 -5.26 -5.76 -3.28
CA VAL A 35 -5.79 -4.48 -3.78
C VAL A 35 -4.94 -3.95 -4.94
N ASP A 36 -3.62 -4.04 -4.84
CA ASP A 36 -2.69 -3.59 -5.87
C ASP A 36 -2.88 -4.36 -7.17
N VAL A 37 -2.92 -5.70 -7.11
CA VAL A 37 -3.12 -6.56 -8.29
C VAL A 37 -4.45 -6.26 -8.96
N LEU A 38 -5.53 -6.13 -8.18
CA LEU A 38 -6.86 -5.81 -8.71
C LEU A 38 -6.91 -4.41 -9.32
N PHE A 39 -6.24 -3.42 -8.71
CA PHE A 39 -6.19 -2.06 -9.22
C PHE A 39 -5.40 -1.97 -10.53
N LEU A 40 -4.20 -2.57 -10.58
CA LEU A 40 -3.38 -2.62 -11.78
C LEU A 40 -4.09 -3.36 -12.92
N TYR A 41 -4.82 -4.44 -12.59
CA TYR A 41 -5.65 -5.16 -13.55
C TYR A 41 -6.75 -4.26 -14.14
N GLU A 42 -7.47 -3.49 -13.32
CA GLU A 42 -8.49 -2.55 -13.80
C GLU A 42 -7.89 -1.35 -14.57
N CYS A 43 -6.68 -0.92 -14.22
CA CYS A 43 -5.92 0.07 -14.98
C CYS A 43 -5.57 -0.43 -16.39
N ALA A 44 -5.03 -1.65 -16.50
CA ALA A 44 -4.71 -2.28 -17.77
C ALA A 44 -5.94 -2.48 -18.67
N ARG A 45 -7.13 -2.65 -18.09
CA ARG A 45 -8.37 -2.86 -18.83
C ARG A 45 -9.03 -1.60 -19.39
N GLY A 46 -8.67 -0.42 -18.91
CA GLY A 46 -9.26 0.82 -19.43
C GLY A 46 -9.32 2.01 -18.48
N ARG A 47 -9.00 1.88 -17.18
CA ARG A 47 -8.85 3.08 -16.32
C ARG A 47 -7.58 3.88 -16.65
N GLY A 48 -6.60 3.23 -17.30
CA GLY A 48 -5.32 3.85 -17.64
C GLY A 48 -4.43 4.13 -16.43
N PHE A 49 -3.27 4.73 -16.70
CA PHE A 49 -2.22 5.00 -15.72
C PHE A 49 -2.04 6.50 -15.42
N ALA A 50 -3.07 7.30 -15.63
CA ALA A 50 -3.02 8.75 -15.37
C ALA A 50 -2.68 9.06 -13.89
N TRP A 51 -3.04 8.17 -12.96
CA TRP A 51 -2.68 8.27 -11.55
C TRP A 51 -1.17 8.28 -11.31
N ALA A 52 -0.38 7.58 -12.14
CA ALA A 52 1.08 7.54 -12.02
C ALA A 52 1.75 8.88 -12.37
N ARG A 53 1.00 9.80 -13.03
CA ARG A 53 1.45 11.15 -13.36
C ARG A 53 1.12 12.19 -12.29
N GLN A 54 0.50 11.78 -11.17
CA GLN A 54 0.21 12.72 -10.10
C GLN A 54 1.52 13.17 -9.41
N PRO A 55 1.68 14.46 -9.06
CA PRO A 55 2.92 14.97 -8.49
C PRO A 55 3.39 14.22 -7.23
N TRP A 56 2.46 13.82 -6.36
CA TRP A 56 2.78 13.06 -5.15
C TRP A 56 3.34 11.67 -5.48
N PHE A 57 2.81 11.01 -6.52
CA PHE A 57 3.27 9.67 -6.92
C PHE A 57 4.66 9.74 -7.52
N MET A 58 4.93 10.78 -8.32
CA MET A 58 6.28 11.05 -8.84
C MET A 58 7.28 11.32 -7.71
N ALA A 59 6.90 12.13 -6.71
CA ALA A 59 7.73 12.38 -5.54
C ALA A 59 7.99 11.10 -4.73
N ALA A 60 6.98 10.25 -4.55
CA ALA A 60 7.11 8.96 -3.90
C ALA A 60 8.03 8.00 -4.67
N MET A 61 7.96 7.98 -6.00
CA MET A 61 8.86 7.20 -6.85
C MET A 61 10.31 7.71 -6.82
N LEU A 62 10.51 9.04 -6.78
CA LEU A 62 11.84 9.62 -6.63
C LEU A 62 12.44 9.24 -5.27
N TRP A 63 11.65 9.35 -4.21
CA TRP A 63 12.05 8.91 -2.87
C TRP A 63 12.34 7.42 -2.82
N TRP A 64 11.53 6.58 -3.47
CA TRP A 64 11.81 5.15 -3.60
C TRP A 64 13.10 4.85 -4.35
N GLY A 65 13.37 5.55 -5.46
CA GLY A 65 14.64 5.45 -6.18
C GLY A 65 15.83 5.77 -5.27
N TRP A 66 15.69 6.80 -4.43
CA TRP A 66 16.67 7.13 -3.40
C TRP A 66 16.87 5.99 -2.38
N LEU A 67 15.78 5.37 -1.89
CA LEU A 67 15.87 4.22 -0.98
C LEU A 67 16.61 3.02 -1.60
N LEU A 68 16.37 2.74 -2.89
CA LEU A 68 17.11 1.69 -3.60
C LEU A 68 18.60 2.01 -3.67
N LEU A 69 18.96 3.25 -4.00
CA LEU A 69 20.36 3.69 -4.04
C LEU A 69 21.04 3.56 -2.68
N CYS A 70 20.37 3.96 -1.59
CA CYS A 70 20.87 3.79 -0.22
C CYS A 70 20.99 2.31 0.20
N SER A 71 20.23 1.42 -0.44
CA SER A 71 20.23 -0.03 -0.13
C SER A 71 21.23 -0.82 -0.99
N LEU A 72 21.92 -0.19 -1.94
CA LEU A 72 22.96 -0.85 -2.73
C LEU A 72 24.20 -1.12 -1.87
N PRO A 73 24.87 -2.27 -2.09
CA PRO A 73 26.12 -2.58 -1.41
C PRO A 73 27.26 -1.78 -2.06
N LEU A 74 27.44 -0.52 -1.67
CA LEU A 74 28.46 0.38 -2.19
C LEU A 74 29.63 0.44 -1.21
N PRO A 75 30.81 -0.11 -1.57
CA PRO A 75 31.98 -0.15 -0.68
C PRO A 75 32.39 1.23 -0.17
N LEU A 76 32.25 2.26 -1.01
CA LEU A 76 32.57 3.66 -0.71
C LEU A 76 31.67 4.29 0.38
N LEU A 77 30.48 3.74 0.61
CA LEU A 77 29.49 4.27 1.57
C LEU A 77 29.38 3.39 2.83
N GLY A 78 30.16 2.32 2.93
CA GLY A 78 30.03 1.34 4.02
C GLY A 78 28.71 0.57 4.02
N THR A 79 27.87 0.73 2.99
CA THR A 79 26.63 -0.01 2.80
C THR A 79 26.99 -1.35 2.17
N GLY A 80 26.76 -2.46 2.89
CA GLY A 80 27.24 -3.79 2.46
C GLY A 80 27.48 -4.77 3.60
N GLY A 81 27.27 -4.35 4.85
CA GLY A 81 27.33 -5.22 6.02
C GLY A 81 26.27 -6.34 6.01
N ALA A 82 26.34 -7.20 7.03
CA ALA A 82 25.39 -8.29 7.23
C ALA A 82 23.95 -7.72 7.30
N GLY A 83 23.08 -8.16 6.37
CA GLY A 83 21.69 -7.71 6.29
C GLY A 83 21.34 -6.81 5.09
N TRP A 84 22.31 -6.37 4.27
CA TRP A 84 22.03 -5.50 3.11
C TRP A 84 20.99 -6.10 2.15
N ARG A 85 21.03 -7.43 1.94
CA ARG A 85 20.06 -8.16 1.09
C ARG A 85 18.64 -8.01 1.59
N MET A 86 18.42 -8.08 2.90
CA MET A 86 17.08 -7.92 3.48
C MET A 86 16.58 -6.48 3.31
N GLY A 87 17.43 -5.48 3.57
CA GLY A 87 17.09 -4.08 3.35
C GLY A 87 16.76 -3.77 1.89
N PHE A 88 17.56 -4.30 0.95
CA PHE A 88 17.30 -4.16 -0.47
C PHE A 88 15.99 -4.84 -0.90
N MET A 89 15.70 -6.05 -0.41
CA MET A 89 14.42 -6.73 -0.69
C MET A 89 13.22 -5.97 -0.13
N GLN A 90 13.36 -5.36 1.06
CA GLN A 90 12.32 -4.49 1.61
C GLN A 90 12.12 -3.24 0.73
N ALA A 91 13.21 -2.60 0.28
CA ALA A 91 13.12 -1.45 -0.61
C ALA A 91 12.43 -1.78 -1.95
N LEU A 92 12.62 -2.99 -2.48
CA LEU A 92 11.96 -3.44 -3.71
C LEU A 92 10.44 -3.57 -3.58
N VAL A 93 9.92 -3.89 -2.39
CA VAL A 93 8.47 -4.06 -2.19
C VAL A 93 7.74 -2.79 -1.79
N ILE A 94 8.45 -1.73 -1.37
CA ILE A 94 7.87 -0.43 -1.01
C ILE A 94 6.89 0.15 -2.05
N PRO A 95 7.12 0.04 -3.38
CA PRO A 95 6.21 0.59 -4.38
C PRO A 95 4.76 0.17 -4.22
N ARG A 96 4.52 -1.01 -3.65
CA ARG A 96 3.17 -1.54 -3.34
C ARG A 96 2.35 -0.56 -2.50
N PHE A 97 2.97 0.13 -1.53
CA PHE A 97 2.24 1.06 -0.66
C PHE A 97 1.78 2.31 -1.43
N PHE A 98 2.54 2.76 -2.42
CA PHE A 98 2.12 3.88 -3.27
C PHE A 98 1.04 3.46 -4.26
N VAL A 99 1.15 2.25 -4.84
CA VAL A 99 0.09 1.67 -5.68
C VAL A 99 -1.19 1.52 -4.87
N PHE A 100 -1.09 1.02 -3.63
CA PHE A 100 -2.22 0.88 -2.72
C PHE A 100 -2.86 2.22 -2.42
N THR A 101 -2.06 3.25 -2.13
CA THR A 101 -2.57 4.61 -1.89
C THR A 101 -3.27 5.17 -3.13
N ALA A 102 -2.71 4.98 -4.33
CA ALA A 102 -3.34 5.36 -5.58
C ALA A 102 -4.66 4.60 -5.81
N ALA A 103 -4.71 3.30 -5.46
CA ALA A 103 -5.91 2.47 -5.53
C ALA A 103 -6.99 2.99 -4.58
N LEU A 104 -6.64 3.32 -3.33
CA LEU A 104 -7.55 3.92 -2.36
C LEU A 104 -8.13 5.24 -2.87
N GLN A 105 -7.28 6.15 -3.31
CA GLN A 105 -7.68 7.48 -3.80
C GLN A 105 -8.57 7.39 -5.04
N GLY A 106 -8.13 6.63 -6.04
CA GLY A 106 -8.70 6.68 -7.38
C GLY A 106 -9.78 5.64 -7.65
N TRP A 107 -9.96 4.62 -6.80
CA TRP A 107 -10.82 3.49 -7.12
C TRP A 107 -11.60 2.95 -5.91
N VAL A 108 -10.91 2.50 -4.87
CA VAL A 108 -11.51 1.76 -3.75
C VAL A 108 -12.38 2.68 -2.88
N LEU A 109 -11.88 3.86 -2.50
CA LEU A 109 -12.59 4.83 -1.66
C LEU A 109 -13.29 5.93 -2.47
N SER A 110 -13.67 5.61 -3.72
CA SER A 110 -14.36 6.54 -4.62
C SER A 110 -15.72 7.01 -4.10
N THR A 111 -16.42 6.18 -3.31
CA THR A 111 -17.74 6.50 -2.77
C THR A 111 -17.70 7.03 -1.33
N PRO A 112 -18.62 7.94 -0.94
CA PRO A 112 -18.71 8.43 0.44
C PRO A 112 -18.90 7.32 1.48
N GLY A 113 -19.69 6.29 1.15
CA GLY A 113 -19.91 5.13 2.02
C GLY A 113 -18.62 4.33 2.28
N ALA A 114 -17.79 4.12 1.25
CA ALA A 114 -16.51 3.45 1.40
C ALA A 114 -15.54 4.25 2.29
N ARG A 115 -15.50 5.59 2.11
CA ARG A 115 -14.70 6.48 2.97
C ARG A 115 -15.15 6.42 4.43
N ARG A 116 -16.47 6.43 4.69
CA ARG A 116 -17.01 6.31 6.04
C ARG A 116 -16.67 4.95 6.68
N ALA A 117 -16.75 3.86 5.92
CA ALA A 117 -16.35 2.55 6.40
C ALA A 117 -14.85 2.51 6.76
N ALA A 118 -13.98 3.08 5.92
CA ALA A 118 -12.55 3.16 6.19
C ALA A 118 -12.26 3.97 7.48
N TRP A 119 -12.96 5.09 7.67
CA TRP A 119 -12.89 5.86 8.92
C TRP A 119 -13.27 5.04 10.15
N TRP A 120 -14.32 4.21 10.07
CA TRP A 120 -14.69 3.34 11.18
C TRP A 120 -13.63 2.27 11.48
N MET A 121 -13.02 1.68 10.46
CA MET A 121 -11.94 0.71 10.67
C MET A 121 -10.69 1.36 11.28
N LEU A 122 -10.36 2.58 10.87
CA LEU A 122 -9.29 3.36 11.49
C LEU A 122 -9.62 3.72 12.95
N ALA A 123 -10.86 4.16 13.23
CA ALA A 123 -11.28 4.46 14.59
C ALA A 123 -11.22 3.22 15.49
N ALA A 124 -11.66 2.06 15.00
CA ALA A 124 -11.54 0.78 15.71
C ALA A 124 -10.08 0.42 15.98
N ALA A 125 -9.21 0.56 14.98
CA ALA A 125 -7.76 0.34 15.14
C ALA A 125 -7.15 1.26 16.21
N SER A 126 -7.48 2.56 16.19
CA SER A 126 -7.01 3.52 17.20
C SER A 126 -7.49 3.20 18.60
N VAL A 127 -8.75 2.75 18.77
CA VAL A 127 -9.27 2.32 20.07
C VAL A 127 -8.53 1.09 20.56
N LEU A 128 -8.29 0.09 19.70
CA LEU A 128 -7.55 -1.11 20.07
C LEU A 128 -6.12 -0.79 20.51
N ILE A 129 -5.38 0.00 19.74
CA ILE A 129 -4.04 0.47 20.15
C ILE A 129 -4.11 1.18 21.50
N GLY A 130 -5.10 2.06 21.67
CA GLY A 130 -5.30 2.79 22.92
C GLY A 130 -5.54 1.86 24.11
N LEU A 131 -6.30 0.78 23.94
CA LEU A 131 -6.56 -0.21 24.99
C LEU A 131 -5.32 -1.06 25.33
N GLU A 132 -4.47 -1.37 24.35
CA GLU A 132 -3.25 -2.16 24.57
C GLU A 132 -2.09 -1.34 25.16
N ALA A 133 -2.15 -0.02 25.06
CA ALA A 133 -1.12 0.87 25.58
C ALA A 133 -1.18 1.09 27.10
N TRP A 134 -2.25 0.64 27.77
CA TRP A 134 -2.47 0.76 29.22
C TRP A 134 -2.42 -0.60 29.91
#